data_AF-A0AAN5C0R7-F1
#
_entry.id   AF-A0AAN5C0R7-F1
#
_cell.length_a   1.000
_cell.length_b   1.000
_cell.length_c   1.000
_cell.angle_alpha   90.00
_cell.angle_beta   90.00
_cell.angle_gamma   90.00
#
_symmetry.space_group_name_H-M   'P 1'
#
loop_
_entity.id
_entity.type
_entity.pdbx_description
1 polymer ?
#
loop_
_entity_poly.entity_id
_entity_poly.type
_entity_poly.pdbx_seq_one_letter_code
_entity_poly.pdbx_strand_id
1 'polypeptide(L)'
;MKPFNNILVSNSSFSPSAASTSTPSTASAFLFPSFKYFPSIPTEILDSTDAGTDLSTFVQAYLLPKKLSAMSESLPEVKKAELTRKPELECEFADVVDLDHSPVILICGHGGRDMRCGIMAPVLENEFRRVLGDKGFTLAGSGDHTIDSPGHAHVGLISHVGGHKYAGNVIVYIPPGMRKKSSSSPHSLAGKGIWYGRIEPRHVQGIVEETILGGKVVADHFRGGIDRSGDILRL
;
A
#
# COMPACT_ATOMS: atom_id res chain seq x y z
N MET A 1 3.09 -19.35 15.77
CA MET A 1 2.24 -19.55 14.58
C MET A 1 2.29 -18.28 13.73
N LYS A 2 2.60 -18.38 12.43
CA LYS A 2 2.31 -17.29 11.50
C LYS A 2 0.78 -17.28 11.28
N PRO A 3 0.09 -16.13 11.29
CA PRO A 3 -1.33 -16.09 10.95
C PRO A 3 -1.54 -16.68 9.55
N PHE A 4 -2.63 -17.43 9.37
CA PHE A 4 -2.93 -18.16 8.13
C PHE A 4 -3.36 -17.25 6.99
N ASN A 5 -3.86 -16.05 7.31
CA ASN A 5 -4.17 -14.99 6.37
C ASN A 5 -3.48 -13.71 6.85
N ASN A 6 -2.50 -13.20 6.10
CA ASN A 6 -1.68 -12.04 6.48
C ASN A 6 -2.06 -10.79 5.66
N ILE A 7 -3.35 -10.45 5.59
CA ILE A 7 -3.77 -9.17 5.04
C ILE A 7 -3.68 -8.13 6.16
N LEU A 8 -2.80 -7.14 6.00
CA LEU A 8 -2.72 -5.98 6.88
C LEU A 8 -3.63 -4.89 6.31
N VAL A 9 -4.71 -4.57 7.03
CA VAL A 9 -5.57 -3.43 6.70
C VAL A 9 -5.13 -2.23 7.54
N SER A 10 -4.94 -1.08 6.90
CA SER A 10 -4.57 0.16 7.57
C SER A 10 -5.35 1.32 6.98
N ASN A 11 -5.97 2.13 7.84
CA ASN A 11 -6.60 3.39 7.43
C ASN A 11 -5.52 4.39 7.05
N SER A 12 -5.82 5.27 6.10
CA SER A 12 -4.90 6.31 5.64
C SER A 12 -5.53 7.70 5.68
N SER A 13 -4.69 8.73 5.64
CA SER A 13 -5.12 10.13 5.49
C SER A 13 -5.30 10.55 4.02
N PHE A 14 -5.24 9.61 3.06
CA PHE A 14 -5.52 9.94 1.67
C PHE A 14 -6.97 10.36 1.51
N SER A 15 -7.21 11.34 0.63
CA SER A 15 -8.57 11.72 0.27
C SER A 15 -9.29 10.55 -0.40
N PRO A 16 -10.56 10.29 -0.06
CA PRO A 16 -11.35 9.29 -0.75
C PRO A 16 -11.53 9.67 -2.23
N SER A 17 -11.69 8.67 -3.09
CA SER A 17 -12.00 8.88 -4.51
C SER A 17 -13.29 9.70 -4.67
N ALA A 18 -13.31 10.63 -5.64
CA ALA A 18 -14.45 11.50 -5.93
C ALA A 18 -15.70 10.76 -6.46
N ALA A 19 -15.60 9.46 -6.75
CA ALA A 19 -16.72 8.63 -7.22
C ALA A 19 -17.82 8.40 -6.16
N SER A 20 -17.63 8.80 -4.91
CA SER A 20 -18.44 8.39 -3.76
C SER A 20 -19.64 9.30 -3.41
N THR A 21 -20.36 9.87 -4.37
CA THR A 21 -21.54 10.73 -4.09
C THR A 21 -22.89 10.00 -4.14
N SER A 22 -22.93 8.71 -4.52
CA SER A 22 -24.16 7.91 -4.55
C SER A 22 -24.08 6.69 -3.65
N THR A 23 -25.17 6.37 -2.95
CA THR A 23 -25.42 5.06 -2.34
C THR A 23 -25.24 3.94 -3.38
N PRO A 24 -24.55 2.83 -3.09
CA PRO A 24 -24.08 2.34 -1.78
C PRO A 24 -22.78 3.00 -1.24
N SER A 25 -22.52 2.86 0.06
CA SER A 25 -21.28 3.34 0.70
C SER A 25 -20.06 2.63 0.10
N THR A 26 -19.07 3.40 -0.34
CA THR A 26 -17.84 2.90 -0.96
C THR A 26 -16.59 3.42 -0.26
N ALA A 27 -15.52 2.64 -0.33
CA ALA A 27 -14.18 3.00 0.11
C ALA A 27 -13.20 2.88 -1.06
N SER A 28 -12.12 3.67 -1.03
CA SER A 28 -11.00 3.49 -1.96
C SER A 28 -9.81 2.87 -1.24
N ALA A 29 -9.02 2.03 -1.92
CA ALA A 29 -7.89 1.35 -1.30
C ALA A 29 -6.70 1.17 -2.24
N PHE A 30 -5.50 1.29 -1.67
CA PHE A 30 -4.26 0.81 -2.28
C PHE A 30 -4.01 -0.64 -1.82
N LEU A 31 -3.76 -1.54 -2.77
CA LEU A 31 -3.47 -2.94 -2.52
C LEU A 31 -2.02 -3.27 -2.90
N PHE A 32 -1.23 -3.63 -1.88
CA PHE A 32 0.14 -4.09 -2.00
C PHE A 32 0.26 -5.55 -1.55
N PRO A 33 1.19 -6.35 -2.12
CA PRO A 33 2.22 -5.96 -3.08
C PRO A 33 1.79 -6.11 -4.55
N SER A 34 0.48 -6.12 -4.85
CA SER A 34 -0.02 -6.16 -6.23
C SER A 34 0.11 -4.84 -6.98
N PHE A 35 0.32 -3.72 -6.28
CA PHE A 35 0.40 -2.37 -6.85
C PHE A 35 -0.88 -2.00 -7.61
N LYS A 36 -2.02 -2.11 -6.92
CA LYS A 36 -3.33 -1.73 -7.48
C LYS A 36 -3.98 -0.64 -6.63
N TYR A 37 -4.68 0.29 -7.26
CA TYR A 37 -5.57 1.22 -6.60
C TYR A 37 -7.02 0.94 -7.02
N PHE A 38 -7.88 0.79 -6.03
CA PHE A 38 -9.32 0.62 -6.21
C PHE A 38 -9.99 1.93 -5.83
N PRO A 39 -10.54 2.68 -6.80
CA PRO A 39 -11.24 3.94 -6.51
C PRO A 39 -12.57 3.71 -5.82
N SER A 40 -13.22 2.56 -6.01
CA SER A 40 -14.53 2.23 -5.45
C SER A 40 -14.63 0.77 -5.03
N ILE A 41 -14.78 0.52 -3.73
CA ILE A 41 -15.02 -0.80 -3.13
C ILE A 41 -16.31 -0.69 -2.30
N PRO A 42 -17.35 -1.48 -2.58
CA PRO A 42 -18.53 -1.54 -1.71
C PRO A 42 -18.14 -1.90 -0.27
N THR A 43 -18.68 -1.19 0.73
CA THR A 43 -18.37 -1.45 2.14
C THR A 43 -19.38 -2.35 2.85
N GLU A 44 -20.45 -2.73 2.16
CA GLU A 44 -21.54 -3.55 2.69
C GLU A 44 -21.48 -4.98 2.11
N ILE A 45 -21.95 -5.94 2.89
CA ILE A 45 -22.17 -7.32 2.44
C ILE A 45 -23.67 -7.46 2.22
N LEU A 46 -24.07 -7.94 1.04
CA LEU A 46 -25.47 -8.06 0.67
C LEU A 46 -26.00 -9.46 1.06
N ASP A 47 -27.19 -9.51 1.64
CA ASP A 47 -27.76 -10.76 2.19
C ASP A 47 -28.32 -11.72 1.11
N SER A 48 -28.44 -11.28 -0.14
CA SER A 48 -29.03 -12.05 -1.24
C SER A 48 -28.00 -12.38 -2.32
N THR A 49 -27.94 -13.64 -2.74
CA THR A 49 -27.05 -14.16 -3.80
C THR A 49 -27.31 -13.58 -5.19
N ASP A 50 -28.43 -12.88 -5.41
CA ASP A 50 -28.77 -12.19 -6.67
C ASP A 50 -28.34 -10.71 -6.70
N ALA A 51 -27.71 -10.21 -5.63
CA ALA A 51 -27.41 -8.79 -5.49
C ALA A 51 -25.96 -8.47 -5.82
N GLY A 52 -25.69 -8.18 -7.10
CA GLY A 52 -24.56 -7.37 -7.59
C GLY A 52 -23.16 -7.58 -6.98
N THR A 53 -22.30 -6.60 -7.17
CA THR A 53 -20.95 -6.54 -6.60
C THR A 53 -21.01 -5.96 -5.18
N ASP A 54 -20.44 -6.67 -4.20
CA ASP A 54 -20.41 -6.27 -2.78
C ASP A 54 -19.02 -6.41 -2.14
N LEU A 55 -18.89 -6.16 -0.83
CA LEU A 55 -17.62 -6.31 -0.12
C LEU A 55 -17.10 -7.76 -0.17
N SER A 56 -18.00 -8.74 -0.10
CA SER A 56 -17.63 -10.17 -0.18
C SER A 56 -17.00 -10.50 -1.53
N THR A 57 -17.54 -9.91 -2.60
CA THR A 57 -17.01 -10.02 -3.97
C THR A 57 -15.57 -9.50 -4.04
N PHE A 58 -15.29 -8.34 -3.44
CA PHE A 58 -13.92 -7.80 -3.37
C PHE A 58 -12.97 -8.71 -2.58
N VAL A 59 -13.42 -9.22 -1.43
CA VAL A 59 -12.62 -10.14 -0.60
C VAL A 59 -12.28 -11.41 -1.38
N GLN A 60 -13.26 -12.01 -2.06
CA GLN A 60 -13.08 -13.22 -2.86
C GLN A 60 -12.18 -13.00 -4.08
N ALA A 61 -12.32 -11.85 -4.76
CA ALA A 61 -11.51 -11.49 -5.92
C ALA A 61 -10.05 -11.19 -5.55
N TYR A 62 -9.79 -10.42 -4.48
CA TYR A 62 -8.48 -9.81 -4.26
C TYR A 62 -7.78 -10.13 -2.94
N LEU A 63 -8.52 -10.50 -1.88
CA LEU A 63 -7.95 -10.64 -0.53
C LEU A 63 -7.77 -12.09 -0.07
N LEU A 64 -8.59 -13.01 -0.56
CA LEU A 64 -8.40 -14.43 -0.27
C LEU A 64 -7.04 -14.94 -0.79
N PRO A 65 -6.43 -15.92 -0.10
CA PRO A 65 -5.16 -16.50 -0.52
C PRO A 65 -5.31 -17.24 -1.85
N LYS A 66 -4.26 -17.19 -2.67
CA LYS A 66 -4.17 -18.01 -3.90
C LYS A 66 -3.90 -19.49 -3.61
N LYS A 67 -3.23 -19.78 -2.49
CA LYS A 67 -2.88 -21.12 -2.03
C LYS A 67 -3.08 -21.20 -0.52
N LEU A 68 -3.83 -22.19 -0.08
CA LEU A 68 -4.05 -22.46 1.34
C LEU A 68 -2.79 -23.06 2.00
N SER A 69 -2.67 -22.84 3.30
CA SER A 69 -1.59 -23.43 4.10
C SER A 69 -1.75 -24.95 4.27
N ALA A 70 -0.68 -25.66 4.63
CA ALA A 70 -0.73 -27.10 4.92
C ALA A 70 -1.75 -27.46 6.02
N MET A 71 -2.06 -26.53 6.94
CA MET A 71 -3.06 -26.75 7.98
C MET A 71 -4.50 -26.83 7.46
N SER A 72 -4.71 -26.44 6.21
CA SER A 72 -6.00 -26.51 5.52
C SER A 72 -6.16 -27.79 4.69
N GLU A 73 -5.16 -28.69 4.67
CA GLU A 73 -5.19 -29.92 3.87
C GLU A 73 -6.35 -30.85 4.23
N SER A 74 -6.71 -30.90 5.51
CA SER A 74 -7.80 -31.74 6.04
C SER A 74 -9.20 -31.18 5.78
N LEU A 75 -9.32 -29.96 5.24
CA LEU A 75 -10.62 -29.38 4.92
C LEU A 75 -11.26 -30.08 3.70
N PRO A 76 -12.59 -30.21 3.66
CA PRO A 76 -13.29 -30.64 2.45
C PRO A 76 -13.02 -29.70 1.27
N GLU A 77 -13.01 -30.23 0.04
CA GLU A 77 -12.71 -29.45 -1.17
C GLU A 77 -13.63 -28.25 -1.36
N VAL A 78 -14.92 -28.38 -1.02
CA VAL A 78 -15.89 -27.27 -1.05
C VAL A 78 -15.42 -26.11 -0.17
N LYS A 79 -14.95 -26.41 1.05
CA LYS A 79 -14.47 -25.40 1.99
C LYS A 79 -13.12 -24.81 1.59
N LYS A 80 -12.27 -25.61 0.91
CA LYS A 80 -11.04 -25.09 0.31
C LYS A 80 -11.35 -24.09 -0.81
N ALA A 81 -12.34 -24.38 -1.66
CA ALA A 81 -12.77 -23.49 -2.73
C ALA A 81 -13.34 -22.16 -2.19
N GLU A 82 -14.14 -22.20 -1.11
CA GLU A 82 -14.65 -20.99 -0.43
C GLU A 82 -13.54 -20.10 0.16
N LEU A 83 -12.43 -20.71 0.60
CA LEU A 83 -11.32 -20.00 1.24
C LEU A 83 -10.21 -19.58 0.25
N THR A 84 -10.37 -19.88 -1.03
CA THR A 84 -9.38 -19.55 -2.06
C THR A 84 -9.89 -18.42 -2.94
N ARG A 85 -8.97 -17.61 -3.44
CA ARG A 85 -9.27 -16.50 -4.37
C ARG A 85 -10.03 -16.98 -5.60
N LYS A 86 -10.94 -16.14 -6.08
CA LYS A 86 -11.78 -16.34 -7.28
C LYS A 86 -11.43 -15.29 -8.36
N PRO A 87 -10.45 -15.56 -9.25
CA PRO A 87 -10.00 -14.61 -10.26
C PRO A 87 -11.11 -14.17 -11.23
N GLU A 88 -12.10 -15.02 -11.45
CA GLU A 88 -13.28 -14.73 -12.27
C GLU A 88 -14.10 -13.53 -11.76
N LEU A 89 -13.98 -13.16 -10.48
CA LEU A 89 -14.64 -12.00 -9.89
C LEU A 89 -13.84 -10.70 -10.05
N GLU A 90 -12.60 -10.75 -10.58
CA GLU A 90 -11.79 -9.54 -10.78
C GLU A 90 -12.42 -8.58 -11.80
N CYS A 91 -13.20 -9.09 -12.76
CA CYS A 91 -13.88 -8.28 -13.78
C CYS A 91 -14.98 -7.37 -13.23
N GLU A 92 -15.45 -7.63 -12.00
CA GLU A 92 -16.42 -6.78 -11.29
C GLU A 92 -15.83 -5.42 -10.87
N PHE A 93 -14.50 -5.27 -10.92
CA PHE A 93 -13.77 -4.07 -10.52
C PHE A 93 -13.03 -3.46 -11.72
N ALA A 94 -13.78 -3.05 -12.74
CA ALA A 94 -13.24 -2.57 -14.02
C ALA A 94 -12.51 -1.22 -13.93
N ASP A 95 -12.71 -0.44 -12.87
CA ASP A 95 -12.09 0.86 -12.62
C ASP A 95 -10.78 0.75 -11.81
N VAL A 96 -10.29 -0.46 -11.56
CA VAL A 96 -9.00 -0.69 -10.90
C VAL A 96 -7.86 -0.08 -11.71
N VAL A 97 -6.95 0.60 -11.02
CA VAL A 97 -5.78 1.24 -11.62
C VAL A 97 -4.53 0.45 -11.20
N ASP A 98 -3.77 -0.03 -12.17
CA ASP A 98 -2.43 -0.55 -11.92
C ASP A 98 -1.47 0.63 -11.64
N LEU A 99 -0.72 0.54 -10.55
CA LEU A 99 0.22 1.57 -10.11
C LEU A 99 1.60 1.23 -10.64
N ASP A 100 1.93 1.70 -11.83
CA ASP A 100 3.20 1.41 -12.48
C ASP A 100 4.26 2.49 -12.23
N HIS A 101 3.87 3.70 -11.83
CA HIS A 101 4.79 4.84 -11.87
C HIS A 101 4.89 5.63 -10.56
N SER A 102 3.78 5.80 -9.83
CA SER A 102 3.71 6.62 -8.62
C SER A 102 4.22 5.87 -7.39
N PRO A 103 5.33 6.28 -6.75
CA PRO A 103 5.69 5.75 -5.44
C PRO A 103 4.66 6.12 -4.38
N VAL A 104 4.46 5.20 -3.43
CA VAL A 104 3.54 5.39 -2.30
C VAL A 104 4.30 5.33 -0.98
N ILE A 105 4.27 6.43 -0.25
CA ILE A 105 4.96 6.65 1.02
C ILE A 105 3.91 6.68 2.13
N LEU A 106 3.96 5.68 3.02
CA LEU A 106 3.03 5.55 4.14
C LEU A 106 3.76 5.79 5.46
N ILE A 107 3.27 6.72 6.26
CA ILE A 107 3.91 7.15 7.50
C ILE A 107 3.01 6.81 8.68
N CYS A 108 3.50 6.04 9.66
CA CYS A 108 2.73 5.75 10.87
C CYS A 108 2.45 7.03 11.66
N GLY A 109 1.18 7.45 11.74
CA GLY A 109 0.74 8.67 12.45
C GLY A 109 -0.01 8.42 13.76
N HIS A 110 -0.05 7.18 14.22
CA HIS A 110 -0.90 6.81 15.35
C HIS A 110 -0.30 7.21 16.71
N GLY A 111 -0.92 8.18 17.40
CA GLY A 111 -0.46 8.69 18.70
C GLY A 111 -0.87 7.88 19.94
N GLY A 112 -1.89 7.01 19.86
CA GLY A 112 -2.37 6.25 21.03
C GLY A 112 -1.46 5.08 21.44
N ARG A 113 -0.97 4.32 20.45
CA ARG A 113 -0.03 3.19 20.64
C ARG A 113 1.43 3.63 20.77
N ASP A 114 1.84 4.68 20.04
CA ASP A 114 3.16 5.31 20.18
C ASP A 114 3.03 6.82 19.95
N MET A 115 3.00 7.59 21.04
CA MET A 115 2.88 9.05 21.00
C MET A 115 3.96 9.71 20.13
N ARG A 116 5.16 9.12 20.04
CA ARG A 116 6.25 9.65 19.21
C ARG A 116 5.91 9.57 17.72
N CYS A 117 5.19 8.53 17.28
CA CYS A 117 4.69 8.45 15.91
C CYS A 117 3.64 9.53 15.64
N GLY A 118 2.71 9.76 16.58
CA GLY A 118 1.73 10.84 16.47
C GLY A 118 2.36 12.22 16.34
N ILE A 119 3.40 12.52 17.13
CA ILE A 119 4.11 13.81 17.09
C ILE A 119 4.94 13.95 15.81
N MET A 120 5.67 12.90 15.41
CA MET A 120 6.65 12.95 14.33
C MET A 120 6.02 12.89 12.94
N ALA A 121 4.88 12.21 12.80
CA ALA A 121 4.25 11.94 11.50
C ALA A 121 3.96 13.18 10.64
N PRO A 122 3.30 14.26 11.13
CA PRO A 122 3.05 15.44 10.30
C PRO A 122 4.35 16.13 9.87
N VAL A 123 5.40 16.09 10.70
CA VAL A 123 6.72 16.65 10.35
C VAL A 123 7.37 15.84 9.24
N LEU A 124 7.30 14.50 9.32
CA LEU A 124 7.80 13.62 8.26
C LEU A 124 7.00 13.77 6.97
N GLU A 125 5.67 13.83 7.04
CA GLU A 125 4.81 14.00 5.88
C GLU A 125 5.15 15.29 5.13
N ASN A 126 5.26 16.42 5.85
CA ASN A 126 5.64 17.70 5.27
C ASN A 126 7.04 17.67 4.64
N GLU A 127 8.01 17.02 5.30
CA GLU A 127 9.36 16.92 4.76
C GLU A 127 9.43 16.00 3.52
N PHE A 128 8.70 14.88 3.51
CA PHE A 128 8.59 14.03 2.31
C PHE A 128 7.96 14.79 1.16
N ARG A 129 6.85 15.50 1.42
CA ARG A 129 6.20 16.35 0.43
C ARG A 129 7.17 17.40 -0.13
N ARG A 130 7.87 18.13 0.73
CA ARG A 130 8.85 19.15 0.32
C ARG A 130 9.95 18.55 -0.57
N VAL A 131 10.63 17.51 -0.09
CA VAL A 131 11.75 16.90 -0.82
C VAL A 131 11.29 16.26 -2.14
N LEU A 132 10.15 15.57 -2.18
CA LEU A 132 9.61 15.01 -3.42
C LEU A 132 9.22 16.11 -4.42
N GLY A 133 8.60 17.19 -3.94
CA GLY A 133 8.28 18.38 -4.74
C GLY A 133 9.54 19.02 -5.35
N ASP A 134 10.60 19.19 -4.56
CA ASP A 134 11.91 19.68 -5.03
C ASP A 134 12.53 18.77 -6.11
N LYS A 135 12.16 17.47 -6.13
CA LYS A 135 12.59 16.51 -7.16
C LYS A 135 11.62 16.44 -8.36
N GLY A 136 10.58 17.25 -8.39
CA GLY A 136 9.63 17.38 -9.51
C GLY A 136 8.41 16.47 -9.43
N PHE A 137 8.11 15.88 -8.26
CA PHE A 137 6.87 15.13 -8.09
C PHE A 137 5.70 16.07 -7.77
N THR A 138 4.60 15.89 -8.49
CA THR A 138 3.28 16.32 -8.02
C THR A 138 2.84 15.41 -6.89
N LEU A 139 2.12 15.98 -5.94
CA LEU A 139 1.62 15.29 -4.76
C LEU A 139 0.11 15.44 -4.77
N ALA A 140 -0.61 14.38 -4.44
CA ALA A 140 -2.06 14.42 -4.32
C ALA A 140 -2.47 15.59 -3.41
N GLY A 141 -3.12 16.60 -4.01
CA GLY A 141 -3.68 17.77 -3.37
C GLY A 141 -5.17 17.88 -3.67
N SER A 142 -5.84 18.88 -3.08
CA SER A 142 -7.27 19.13 -3.29
C SER A 142 -7.55 19.51 -4.75
N GLY A 143 -7.89 18.53 -5.61
CA GLY A 143 -8.32 18.73 -7.00
C GLY A 143 -7.49 18.03 -8.08
N ASP A 144 -6.37 17.39 -7.75
CA ASP A 144 -5.64 16.53 -8.69
C ASP A 144 -6.23 15.10 -8.63
N HIS A 145 -6.79 14.64 -9.74
CA HIS A 145 -7.36 13.30 -9.89
C HIS A 145 -6.34 12.27 -10.42
N THR A 146 -5.07 12.66 -10.58
CA THR A 146 -4.02 11.75 -11.00
C THR A 146 -3.77 10.68 -9.96
N ILE A 147 -4.03 9.42 -10.31
CA ILE A 147 -3.72 8.26 -9.46
C ILE A 147 -2.30 7.74 -9.75
N ASP A 148 -1.94 7.56 -11.03
CA ASP A 148 -0.65 7.03 -11.43
C ASP A 148 -0.01 7.86 -12.54
N SER A 149 1.23 8.34 -12.34
CA SER A 149 2.04 8.91 -13.41
C SER A 149 3.54 9.00 -13.02
N PRO A 150 4.48 9.02 -13.99
CA PRO A 150 5.92 9.11 -13.73
C PRO A 150 6.40 10.31 -12.90
N GLY A 151 5.56 11.34 -12.76
CA GLY A 151 5.85 12.55 -12.00
C GLY A 151 4.94 12.74 -10.81
N HIS A 152 4.23 11.71 -10.35
CA HIS A 152 3.30 11.81 -9.21
C HIS A 152 3.76 10.91 -8.05
N ALA A 153 3.52 11.33 -6.81
CA ALA A 153 3.81 10.54 -5.63
C ALA A 153 2.70 10.68 -4.58
N HIS A 154 2.39 9.57 -3.92
CA HIS A 154 1.44 9.53 -2.81
C HIS A 154 2.19 9.59 -1.48
N VAL A 155 1.88 10.58 -0.65
CA VAL A 155 2.41 10.68 0.73
C VAL A 155 1.23 10.79 1.67
N GLY A 156 1.10 9.85 2.59
CA GLY A 156 -0.04 9.79 3.51
C GLY A 156 0.33 9.21 4.87
N LEU A 157 -0.41 9.65 5.88
CA LEU A 157 -0.36 9.07 7.21
C LEU A 157 -1.20 7.79 7.23
N ILE A 158 -0.77 6.82 8.01
CA ILE A 158 -1.50 5.56 8.23
C ILE A 158 -1.63 5.23 9.71
N SER A 159 -2.58 4.34 10.01
CA SER A 159 -2.71 3.70 11.32
C SER A 159 -1.42 2.98 11.73
N HIS A 160 -1.34 2.59 13.01
CA HIS A 160 -0.15 2.01 13.60
C HIS A 160 0.39 0.82 12.79
N VAL A 161 1.64 0.94 12.35
CA VAL A 161 2.38 -0.14 11.71
C VAL A 161 3.76 -0.30 12.36
N GLY A 162 4.18 -1.55 12.52
CA GLY A 162 5.42 -1.89 13.22
C GLY A 162 5.23 -2.06 14.72
N GLY A 163 6.32 -2.34 15.44
CA GLY A 163 6.29 -2.51 16.88
C GLY A 163 6.45 -1.18 17.62
N HIS A 164 5.79 -1.03 18.78
CA HIS A 164 5.90 0.09 19.73
C HIS A 164 7.31 0.47 20.20
N LYS A 165 8.34 -0.31 19.87
CA LYS A 165 9.74 0.04 20.12
C LYS A 165 10.24 1.15 19.18
N TYR A 166 9.58 1.38 18.05
CA TYR A 166 10.13 2.18 16.95
C TYR A 166 9.21 3.34 16.58
N ALA A 167 9.75 4.56 16.65
CA ALA A 167 9.11 5.77 16.14
C ALA A 167 9.55 6.03 14.69
N GLY A 168 8.81 6.85 13.95
CA GLY A 168 9.13 7.18 12.55
C GLY A 168 9.09 5.95 11.65
N ASN A 169 8.05 5.13 11.76
CA ASN A 169 7.84 4.01 10.83
C ASN A 169 7.35 4.54 9.49
N VAL A 170 8.09 4.24 8.44
CA VAL A 170 7.79 4.66 7.06
C VAL A 170 7.83 3.43 6.16
N ILE A 171 6.85 3.27 5.30
CA ILE A 171 6.82 2.25 4.26
C ILE A 171 6.91 2.96 2.92
N VAL A 172 7.84 2.53 2.08
CA VAL A 172 8.01 3.04 0.73
C VAL A 172 7.71 1.92 -0.25
N TYR A 173 6.62 2.03 -0.99
CA TYR A 173 6.31 1.16 -2.11
C TYR A 173 6.80 1.78 -3.41
N ILE A 174 7.69 1.06 -4.09
CA ILE A 174 8.26 1.45 -5.37
C ILE A 174 7.53 0.67 -6.48
N PRO A 175 6.85 1.34 -7.41
CA PRO A 175 6.02 0.66 -8.39
C PRO A 175 6.86 -0.07 -9.46
N PRO A 176 6.31 -1.14 -10.07
CA PRO A 176 7.03 -2.01 -10.99
C PRO A 176 7.53 -1.33 -12.27
N GLY A 177 6.85 -0.30 -12.76
CA GLY A 177 7.26 0.46 -13.93
C GLY A 177 8.29 1.57 -13.64
N MET A 178 8.63 1.81 -12.37
CA MET A 178 9.57 2.87 -12.00
C MET A 178 10.97 2.60 -12.56
N ARG A 179 11.62 3.67 -13.02
CA ARG A 179 12.98 3.66 -13.56
C ARG A 179 13.86 4.58 -12.73
N LYS A 180 15.18 4.36 -12.74
CA LYS A 180 16.10 5.25 -12.02
C LYS A 180 16.06 6.65 -12.65
N LYS A 181 16.17 7.69 -11.83
CA LYS A 181 16.16 9.07 -12.37
C LYS A 181 17.44 9.40 -13.13
N SER A 182 18.58 8.87 -12.67
CA SER A 182 19.90 9.11 -13.26
C SER A 182 20.19 8.27 -14.51
N SER A 183 19.40 7.24 -14.78
CA SER A 183 19.60 6.34 -15.91
C SER A 183 18.27 5.76 -16.36
N SER A 184 18.10 5.58 -17.67
CA SER A 184 17.01 4.81 -18.26
C SER A 184 17.12 3.30 -17.95
N SER A 185 17.66 2.91 -16.81
CA SER A 185 17.73 1.53 -16.34
C SER A 185 16.52 1.23 -15.43
N PRO A 186 16.05 -0.03 -15.37
CA PRO A 186 15.06 -0.45 -14.41
C PRO A 186 15.44 -0.07 -12.97
N HIS A 187 14.46 0.34 -12.17
CA HIS A 187 14.68 0.62 -10.77
C HIS A 187 14.93 -0.69 -10.00
N SER A 188 16.05 -0.79 -9.27
CA SER A 188 16.45 -2.05 -8.62
C SER A 188 15.48 -2.51 -7.53
N LEU A 189 14.67 -1.59 -6.99
CA LEU A 189 13.60 -1.87 -6.03
C LEU A 189 12.20 -1.86 -6.67
N ALA A 190 12.08 -1.83 -8.00
CA ALA A 190 10.79 -1.86 -8.68
C ALA A 190 9.93 -3.05 -8.21
N GLY A 191 8.68 -2.79 -7.87
CA GLY A 191 7.75 -3.79 -7.35
C GLY A 191 8.04 -4.20 -5.90
N LYS A 192 8.75 -3.40 -5.11
CA LYS A 192 9.09 -3.72 -3.72
C LYS A 192 8.52 -2.70 -2.75
N GLY A 193 8.10 -3.18 -1.59
CA GLY A 193 7.84 -2.36 -0.42
C GLY A 193 9.03 -2.44 0.55
N ILE A 194 9.48 -1.29 1.05
CA ILE A 194 10.63 -1.18 1.95
C ILE A 194 10.17 -0.52 3.25
N TRP A 195 10.41 -1.18 4.39
CA TRP A 195 10.05 -0.70 5.71
C TRP A 195 11.26 -0.06 6.37
N TYR A 196 11.07 1.17 6.81
CA TYR A 196 12.01 1.92 7.61
C TYR A 196 11.46 2.19 9.00
N GLY A 197 12.36 2.34 9.98
CA GLY A 197 12.03 2.81 11.31
C GLY A 197 13.14 3.72 11.86
N ARG A 198 12.82 4.45 12.93
CA ARG A 198 13.68 5.49 13.50
C ARG A 198 13.96 6.62 12.50
N ILE A 199 13.00 6.91 11.64
CA ILE A 199 13.10 8.01 10.69
C ILE A 199 12.82 9.33 11.40
N GLU A 200 13.62 10.33 11.07
CA GLU A 200 13.55 11.70 11.53
C GLU A 200 13.61 12.59 10.27
N PRO A 201 13.21 13.87 10.35
CA PRO A 201 13.18 14.74 9.16
C PRO A 201 14.51 14.78 8.40
N ARG A 202 15.65 14.82 9.11
CA ARG A 202 16.98 14.79 8.49
C ARG A 202 17.28 13.56 7.63
N HIS A 203 16.56 12.44 7.83
CA HIS A 203 16.75 11.21 7.07
C HIS A 203 15.92 11.18 5.78
N VAL A 204 14.91 12.04 5.65
CA VAL A 204 13.96 12.02 4.52
C VAL A 204 14.66 12.26 3.19
N GLN A 205 15.58 13.22 3.12
CA GLN A 205 16.34 13.49 1.90
C GLN A 205 17.09 12.25 1.41
N GLY A 206 17.78 11.54 2.31
CA GLY A 206 18.48 10.30 1.97
C GLY A 206 17.55 9.20 1.49
N ILE A 207 16.35 9.05 2.08
CA ILE A 207 15.37 8.06 1.62
C ILE A 207 14.86 8.40 0.21
N VAL A 208 14.58 9.66 -0.07
CA VAL A 208 14.12 10.07 -1.41
C VAL A 208 15.22 9.85 -2.44
N GLU A 209 16.45 10.28 -2.16
CA GLU A 209 17.55 10.22 -3.12
C GLU A 209 18.06 8.79 -3.33
N GLU A 210 18.32 8.04 -2.26
CA GLU A 210 18.88 6.69 -2.36
C GLU A 210 17.80 5.65 -2.69
N THR A 211 16.67 5.67 -2.00
CA THR A 211 15.64 4.63 -2.12
C THR A 211 14.69 4.88 -3.27
N ILE A 212 14.03 6.05 -3.29
CA ILE A 212 12.95 6.34 -4.26
C ILE A 212 13.52 6.61 -5.65
N LEU A 213 14.66 7.30 -5.75
CA LEU A 213 15.25 7.69 -7.03
C LEU A 213 16.41 6.78 -7.46
N GLY A 214 17.23 6.34 -6.50
CA GLY A 214 18.46 5.59 -6.74
C GLY A 214 18.32 4.06 -6.75
N GLY A 215 17.24 3.53 -6.17
CA GLY A 215 17.00 2.09 -6.02
C GLY A 215 17.96 1.39 -5.07
N LYS A 216 18.40 2.07 -4.00
CA LYS A 216 19.24 1.52 -2.94
C LYS A 216 18.56 1.66 -1.59
N VAL A 217 18.73 0.67 -0.72
CA VAL A 217 18.15 0.72 0.62
C VAL A 217 19.10 1.44 1.57
N VAL A 218 18.59 2.43 2.32
CA VAL A 218 19.29 3.00 3.48
C VAL A 218 19.34 1.99 4.64
N ALA A 219 20.42 1.21 4.71
CA ALA A 219 20.54 0.02 5.56
C ALA A 219 20.32 0.30 7.07
N ASP A 220 20.85 1.40 7.58
CA ASP A 220 20.79 1.75 9.02
C ASP A 220 19.35 1.84 9.56
N HIS A 221 18.41 2.19 8.70
CA HIS A 221 17.00 2.34 9.04
C HIS A 221 16.13 1.18 8.56
N PHE A 222 16.67 0.24 7.77
CA PHE A 222 15.92 -0.84 7.17
C PHE A 222 15.39 -1.82 8.21
N ARG A 223 14.13 -2.21 8.06
CA ARG A 223 13.40 -3.10 8.99
C ARG A 223 12.84 -4.35 8.35
N GLY A 224 12.86 -4.41 7.03
CA GLY A 224 12.28 -5.49 6.24
C GLY A 224 11.74 -4.95 4.93
N GLY A 225 11.42 -5.86 4.02
CA GLY A 225 10.75 -5.52 2.79
C GLY A 225 9.89 -6.67 2.31
N ILE A 226 9.12 -6.39 1.27
CA ILE A 226 8.34 -7.39 0.53
C ILE A 226 8.49 -7.14 -0.96
N ASP A 227 8.48 -8.18 -1.77
CA ASP A 227 8.36 -8.06 -3.22
C ASP A 227 6.96 -8.41 -3.73
N ARG A 228 6.75 -8.31 -5.06
CA ARG A 228 5.47 -8.61 -5.73
C ARG A 228 4.98 -10.05 -5.51
N SER A 229 5.89 -10.98 -5.26
CA SER A 229 5.55 -12.39 -4.99
C SER A 229 5.05 -12.57 -3.55
N GLY A 230 5.23 -11.57 -2.70
CA GLY A 230 4.94 -11.63 -1.27
C GLY A 230 6.13 -12.16 -0.45
N ASP A 231 7.30 -12.33 -1.06
CA ASP A 231 8.48 -12.83 -0.38
C ASP A 231 9.12 -11.73 0.49
N ILE A 232 9.56 -12.12 1.69
CA ILE A 232 10.13 -11.20 2.66
C ILE A 232 11.59 -10.92 2.30
N LEU A 233 11.92 -9.64 2.14
CA LEU A 233 13.27 -9.15 1.94
C LEU A 233 13.96 -8.92 3.28
N ARG A 234 15.22 -9.34 3.35
CA ARG A 234 16.11 -9.16 4.50
C ARG A 234 17.47 -8.67 4.00
N LEU A 235 18.14 -7.85 4.81
CA LEU A 235 19.52 -7.44 4.62
C LEU A 235 20.42 -8.25 5.55
#